data_AF-A0A0E0ATK9-F1
#
_entry.id   AF-A0A0E0ATK9-F1
#
_cell.length_a   1.000
_cell.length_b   1.000
_cell.length_c   1.000
_cell.angle_alpha   90.00
_cell.angle_beta   90.00
_cell.angle_gamma   90.00
#
_symmetry.space_group_name_H-M   'P 1'
#
loop_
_entity.id
_entity.type
_entity.pdbx_description
1 polymer ?
#
loop_
_entity_poly.entity_id
_entity_poly.type
_entity_poly.pdbx_seq_one_letter_code
_entity_poly.pdbx_strand_id
1 'polypeptide(L)'
;MPAAHCNNMQFRCYRGFWISEMWAPGVVAVHRSFAPRADDVIVASLQKSGTTWLKALTFATMARGAWPPSSHDHPLRRLNPHLCVPSLEVLYTLGRDALLDMLPSPRLLSTHMPLSLLPPSTCKIVYICRDQKDTAVSLWHFMKRRHPDLTFSEVHEAFCNGICMGGPAWDNILEFWYASNAEPTRVLFLTYEKVLQDPCDAVKKLAQFLGQPFSGAEEEAGVVTEIADLCSIDNLRNQKANKYGSIGGKISHESFFRKGMAGDWTNHMTLEMAERLDSILREKLDGSGLIV
;
A
#
# COMPACT_ATOMS: atom_id res chain seq x y z
N MET A 1 -22.38 -1.31 -13.02
CA MET A 1 -21.16 -0.48 -12.84
C MET A 1 -20.58 -0.22 -14.22
N PRO A 2 -20.30 1.05 -14.60
CA PRO A 2 -19.56 1.35 -15.83
C PRO A 2 -18.27 0.51 -15.91
N ALA A 3 -17.85 0.18 -17.12
CA ALA A 3 -16.68 -0.68 -17.37
C ALA A 3 -15.62 0.05 -18.20
N ALA A 4 -14.36 -0.23 -17.91
CA ALA A 4 -13.22 0.21 -18.71
C ALA A 4 -12.21 -0.92 -18.86
N HIS A 5 -11.32 -0.76 -19.84
CA HIS A 5 -10.31 -1.75 -20.19
C HIS A 5 -8.95 -1.09 -20.28
N CYS A 6 -7.92 -1.81 -19.85
CA CYS A 6 -6.52 -1.53 -20.17
C CYS A 6 -5.93 -2.86 -20.64
N ASN A 7 -5.67 -2.99 -21.94
CA ASN A 7 -5.40 -4.29 -22.56
C ASN A 7 -6.53 -5.30 -22.18
N ASN A 8 -6.18 -6.53 -21.81
CA ASN A 8 -7.12 -7.56 -21.37
C ASN A 8 -7.61 -7.40 -19.91
N MET A 9 -7.24 -6.31 -19.23
CA MET A 9 -7.63 -6.06 -17.85
C MET A 9 -8.93 -5.27 -17.80
N GLN A 10 -9.91 -5.80 -17.07
CA GLN A 10 -11.22 -5.18 -16.89
C GLN A 10 -11.30 -4.44 -15.56
N PHE A 11 -11.94 -3.27 -15.59
CA PHE A 11 -12.21 -2.44 -14.42
C PHE A 11 -13.69 -2.07 -14.36
N ARG A 12 -14.24 -2.00 -13.15
CA ARG A 12 -15.58 -1.50 -12.84
C ARG A 12 -15.50 -0.21 -12.05
N CYS A 13 -16.30 0.78 -12.44
CA CYS A 13 -16.49 1.99 -11.67
C CYS A 13 -17.57 1.76 -10.60
N TYR A 14 -17.19 1.89 -9.33
CA TYR A 14 -18.06 1.78 -8.17
C TYR A 14 -17.91 3.05 -7.33
N ARG A 15 -19.01 3.83 -7.22
CA ARG A 15 -19.04 5.12 -6.51
C ARG A 15 -17.91 6.08 -6.90
N GLY A 16 -17.62 6.19 -8.19
CA GLY A 16 -16.59 7.09 -8.70
C GLY A 16 -15.19 6.48 -8.78
N PHE A 17 -14.96 5.29 -8.20
CA PHE A 17 -13.65 4.66 -8.20
C PHE A 17 -13.57 3.41 -9.09
N TRP A 18 -12.48 3.28 -9.82
CA TRP A 18 -12.13 2.12 -10.64
C TRP A 18 -11.56 1.01 -9.77
N ILE A 19 -12.14 -0.19 -9.93
CA ILE A 19 -11.73 -1.40 -9.23
C ILE A 19 -11.48 -2.45 -10.29
N SER A 20 -10.40 -3.24 -10.16
CA SER A 20 -10.22 -4.39 -11.04
C SER A 20 -11.40 -5.35 -10.92
N GLU A 21 -11.93 -5.84 -12.05
CA GLU A 21 -13.05 -6.79 -12.09
C GLU A 21 -12.87 -7.94 -11.09
N MET A 22 -11.63 -8.45 -11.00
CA MET A 22 -11.26 -9.56 -10.13
C MET A 22 -11.57 -9.27 -8.65
N TRP A 23 -11.42 -8.02 -8.21
CA TRP A 23 -11.55 -7.62 -6.81
C TRP A 23 -12.87 -6.90 -6.51
N ALA A 24 -13.67 -6.58 -7.53
CA ALA A 24 -14.93 -5.87 -7.38
C ALA A 24 -15.90 -6.56 -6.39
N PRO A 25 -16.07 -7.90 -6.38
CA PRO A 25 -16.92 -8.55 -5.37
C PRO A 25 -16.44 -8.29 -3.94
N GLY A 26 -15.13 -8.41 -3.69
CA GLY A 26 -14.57 -8.17 -2.36
C GLY A 26 -14.67 -6.72 -1.92
N VAL A 27 -14.41 -5.75 -2.82
CA VAL A 27 -14.56 -4.33 -2.50
C VAL A 27 -16.01 -3.98 -2.14
N VAL A 28 -16.98 -4.50 -2.89
CA VAL A 28 -18.40 -4.30 -2.58
C VAL A 28 -18.78 -4.95 -1.24
N ALA A 29 -18.26 -6.14 -0.96
CA ALA A 29 -18.51 -6.82 0.31
C ALA A 29 -17.89 -6.06 1.49
N VAL A 30 -16.62 -5.66 1.42
CA VAL A 30 -15.96 -4.84 2.45
C VAL A 30 -16.79 -3.60 2.76
N HIS A 31 -17.16 -2.83 1.73
CA HIS A 31 -17.94 -1.61 1.92
C HIS A 31 -19.32 -1.87 2.57
N ARG A 32 -19.92 -3.05 2.38
CA ARG A 32 -21.24 -3.38 2.95
C ARG A 32 -21.21 -4.04 4.31
N SER A 33 -20.18 -4.84 4.60
CA SER A 33 -20.21 -5.78 5.73
C SER A 33 -18.93 -5.80 6.58
N PHE A 34 -17.86 -5.09 6.20
CA PHE A 34 -16.69 -5.03 7.08
C PHE A 34 -17.07 -4.28 8.36
N ALA A 35 -16.83 -4.94 9.50
CA ALA A 35 -17.03 -4.38 10.83
C ALA A 35 -15.65 -4.07 11.45
N PRO A 36 -15.18 -2.81 11.37
CA PRO A 36 -13.94 -2.40 12.02
C PRO A 36 -14.07 -2.49 13.54
N ARG A 37 -12.99 -2.90 14.21
CA ARG A 37 -12.83 -2.79 15.67
C ARG A 37 -12.18 -1.45 15.98
N ALA A 38 -12.52 -0.85 17.12
CA ALA A 38 -12.04 0.48 17.48
C ALA A 38 -10.50 0.58 17.53
N ASP A 39 -9.82 -0.54 17.80
CA ASP A 39 -8.37 -0.65 17.88
C ASP A 39 -7.68 -1.20 16.62
N ASP A 40 -8.42 -1.45 15.53
CA ASP A 40 -7.80 -1.85 14.27
C ASP A 40 -6.86 -0.77 13.72
N VAL A 41 -5.85 -1.23 13.00
CA VAL A 41 -4.92 -0.40 12.23
C VAL A 41 -5.02 -0.81 10.77
N ILE A 42 -5.29 0.16 9.88
CA ILE A 42 -5.41 -0.05 8.44
C ILE A 42 -4.21 0.57 7.73
N VAL A 43 -3.43 -0.27 7.03
CA VAL A 43 -2.39 0.13 6.09
C VAL A 43 -3.02 0.36 4.72
N ALA A 44 -3.13 1.62 4.31
CA ALA A 44 -3.75 2.01 3.05
C ALA A 44 -2.72 2.57 2.06
N SER A 45 -2.95 2.36 0.77
CA SER A 45 -2.19 3.02 -0.29
C SER A 45 -2.88 2.83 -1.63
N LEU A 46 -2.65 3.72 -2.59
CA LEU A 46 -2.82 3.33 -3.98
C LEU A 46 -1.91 2.12 -4.30
N GLN A 47 -2.36 1.23 -5.18
CA GLN A 47 -1.57 0.06 -5.53
C GLN A 47 -0.20 0.50 -6.09
N LYS A 48 0.88 -0.12 -5.60
CA LYS A 48 2.28 0.11 -6.00
C LYS A 48 2.95 1.39 -5.48
N SER A 49 2.32 2.08 -4.53
CA SER A 49 2.91 3.25 -3.84
C SER A 49 3.75 2.92 -2.59
N GLY A 50 4.06 1.64 -2.34
CA GLY A 50 4.93 1.23 -1.22
C GLY A 50 4.28 0.29 -0.19
N THR A 51 3.10 -0.24 -0.48
CA THR A 51 2.29 -1.06 0.44
C THR A 51 3.06 -2.22 1.07
N THR A 52 3.84 -2.98 0.29
CA THR A 52 4.59 -4.13 0.82
C THR A 52 5.59 -3.68 1.89
N TRP A 53 6.23 -2.55 1.67
CA TRP A 53 7.21 -1.99 2.60
C TRP A 53 6.51 -1.42 3.83
N LEU A 54 5.44 -0.65 3.64
CA LEU A 54 4.66 -0.10 4.75
C LEU A 54 4.06 -1.23 5.63
N LYS A 55 3.53 -2.30 5.04
CA LYS A 55 3.09 -3.49 5.78
C LYS A 55 4.20 -4.08 6.64
N ALA A 56 5.40 -4.23 6.09
CA ALA A 56 6.54 -4.78 6.81
C ALA A 56 6.93 -3.87 7.99
N LEU A 57 7.09 -2.57 7.73
CA LEU A 57 7.45 -1.57 8.75
C LEU A 57 6.40 -1.51 9.86
N THR A 58 5.12 -1.34 9.51
CA THR A 58 4.04 -1.26 10.50
C THR A 58 3.91 -2.55 11.30
N PHE A 59 4.02 -3.72 10.66
CA PHE A 59 3.98 -5.01 11.35
C PHE A 59 5.14 -5.16 12.32
N ALA A 60 6.39 -4.96 11.87
CA ALA A 60 7.57 -5.09 12.71
C ALA A 60 7.53 -4.11 13.89
N THR A 61 7.10 -2.87 13.66
CA THR A 61 6.94 -1.87 14.72
C THR A 61 5.91 -2.30 15.77
N MET A 62 4.72 -2.76 15.37
CA MET A 62 3.68 -3.18 16.33
C MET A 62 4.02 -4.49 17.03
N ALA A 63 4.70 -5.39 16.33
CA ALA A 63 4.98 -6.74 16.80
C ALA A 63 6.28 -6.85 17.61
N ARG A 64 7.13 -5.82 17.64
CA ARG A 64 8.51 -5.88 18.18
C ARG A 64 8.65 -6.45 19.60
N GLY A 65 7.66 -6.25 20.46
CA GLY A 65 7.67 -6.81 21.81
C GLY A 65 7.47 -8.33 21.84
N ALA A 66 6.62 -8.85 20.95
CA ALA A 66 6.37 -10.29 20.81
C ALA A 66 7.38 -10.96 19.86
N TRP A 67 7.85 -10.21 18.87
CA TRP A 67 8.77 -10.64 17.82
C TRP A 67 9.87 -9.60 17.66
N PRO A 68 10.95 -9.67 18.47
CA PRO A 68 12.08 -8.76 18.33
C PRO A 68 12.64 -8.77 16.91
N PRO A 69 13.04 -7.62 16.34
CA PRO A 69 13.51 -7.54 14.95
C PRO A 69 14.77 -8.37 14.69
N SER A 70 15.61 -8.61 15.70
CA SER A 70 16.77 -9.53 15.65
C SER A 70 16.41 -11.01 15.69
N SER A 71 15.17 -11.39 16.04
CA SER A 71 14.77 -12.80 16.19
C SER A 71 14.83 -13.57 14.87
N HIS A 72 15.47 -14.74 14.87
CA HIS A 72 15.51 -15.64 13.71
C HIS A 72 14.12 -16.11 13.26
N ASP A 73 13.18 -16.25 14.21
CA ASP A 73 11.82 -16.71 13.96
C ASP A 73 10.83 -15.58 13.62
N HIS A 74 11.35 -14.34 13.47
CA HIS A 74 10.52 -13.18 13.14
C HIS A 74 9.64 -13.47 11.91
N PRO A 75 8.32 -13.22 11.97
CA PRO A 75 7.39 -13.58 10.90
C PRO A 75 7.81 -13.10 9.50
N LEU A 76 8.38 -11.89 9.37
CA LEU A 76 8.86 -11.35 8.09
C LEU A 76 10.05 -12.11 7.46
N ARG A 77 10.75 -12.99 8.20
CA ARG A 77 11.80 -13.87 7.66
C ARG A 77 11.21 -15.15 7.04
N ARG A 78 9.99 -15.53 7.44
CA ARG A 78 9.34 -16.79 7.04
C ARG A 78 8.03 -16.61 6.26
N LEU A 79 7.44 -15.42 6.28
CA LEU A 79 6.21 -15.05 5.59
C LEU A 79 6.42 -13.80 4.75
N ASN A 80 5.73 -13.73 3.61
CA ASN A 80 5.65 -12.50 2.84
C ASN A 80 4.87 -11.43 3.64
N PRO A 81 5.23 -10.12 3.57
CA PRO A 81 4.53 -9.06 4.29
C PRO A 81 3.01 -9.02 4.03
N HIS A 82 2.54 -9.44 2.85
CA HIS A 82 1.11 -9.53 2.53
C HIS A 82 0.36 -10.66 3.26
N LEU A 83 1.08 -11.62 3.85
CA LEU A 83 0.53 -12.65 4.73
C LEU A 83 0.51 -12.20 6.19
N CYS A 84 1.47 -11.36 6.61
CA CYS A 84 1.48 -10.77 7.96
C CYS A 84 0.40 -9.70 8.12
N VAL A 85 0.10 -8.96 7.06
CA VAL A 85 -0.92 -7.90 7.02
C VAL A 85 -1.88 -8.18 5.86
N PRO A 86 -3.00 -8.91 6.10
CA PRO A 86 -3.90 -9.32 5.04
C PRO A 86 -4.63 -8.11 4.42
N SER A 87 -5.03 -8.24 3.15
CA SER A 87 -5.82 -7.23 2.45
C SER A 87 -7.31 -7.54 2.55
N LEU A 88 -8.10 -6.54 2.92
CA LEU A 88 -9.55 -6.65 3.10
C LEU A 88 -10.23 -7.13 1.81
N GLU A 89 -10.03 -6.40 0.71
CA GLU A 89 -10.67 -6.73 -0.57
C GLU A 89 -10.26 -8.12 -1.09
N VAL A 90 -9.04 -8.58 -0.78
CA VAL A 90 -8.58 -9.93 -1.14
C VAL A 90 -9.26 -10.99 -0.28
N LEU A 91 -9.33 -10.80 1.04
CA LEU A 91 -9.98 -11.76 1.94
C LEU A 91 -11.45 -11.97 1.58
N TYR A 92 -12.19 -10.87 1.40
CA TYR A 92 -13.60 -10.93 1.01
C TYR A 92 -13.81 -11.53 -0.38
N THR A 93 -12.95 -11.20 -1.36
CA THR A 93 -13.03 -11.82 -2.70
C THR A 93 -12.82 -13.33 -2.66
N LEU A 94 -11.95 -13.81 -1.77
CA LEU A 94 -11.65 -15.23 -1.63
C LEU A 94 -12.62 -15.98 -0.68
N GLY A 95 -13.62 -15.31 -0.11
CA GLY A 95 -14.52 -15.90 0.90
C GLY A 95 -13.79 -16.33 2.17
N ARG A 96 -12.75 -15.57 2.56
CA ARG A 96 -11.90 -15.84 3.73
C ARG A 96 -12.01 -14.76 4.81
N ASP A 97 -13.06 -13.95 4.74
CA ASP A 97 -13.35 -12.88 5.69
C ASP A 97 -13.58 -13.38 7.12
N ALA A 98 -14.06 -14.60 7.32
CA ALA A 98 -14.15 -15.24 8.64
C ALA A 98 -12.78 -15.34 9.38
N LEU A 99 -11.66 -15.27 8.66
CA LEU A 99 -10.33 -15.20 9.30
C LEU A 99 -10.15 -13.91 10.12
N LEU A 100 -10.87 -12.82 9.78
CA LEU A 100 -10.80 -11.55 10.49
C LEU A 100 -11.31 -11.65 11.94
N ASP A 101 -12.23 -12.57 12.21
CA ASP A 101 -12.77 -12.81 13.56
C ASP A 101 -11.79 -13.59 14.43
N MET A 102 -10.95 -14.43 13.80
CA MET A 102 -9.94 -15.24 14.46
C MET A 102 -8.65 -14.45 14.81
N LEU A 103 -8.46 -13.26 14.23
CA LEU A 103 -7.30 -12.43 14.52
C LEU A 103 -7.43 -11.75 15.88
N PRO A 104 -6.37 -11.76 16.71
CA PRO A 104 -6.37 -11.01 17.96
C PRO A 104 -6.42 -9.51 17.67
N SER A 105 -7.01 -8.76 18.61
CA SER A 105 -6.93 -7.31 18.60
C SER A 105 -5.61 -6.80 19.20
N PRO A 106 -5.07 -5.66 18.72
CA PRO A 106 -5.52 -4.90 17.54
C PRO A 106 -5.22 -5.65 16.23
N ARG A 107 -6.14 -5.62 15.26
CA ARG A 107 -5.86 -6.22 13.94
C ARG A 107 -5.06 -5.25 13.09
N LEU A 108 -4.02 -5.74 12.44
CA LEU A 108 -3.30 -5.00 11.41
C LEU A 108 -3.76 -5.48 10.03
N LEU A 109 -4.47 -4.63 9.32
CA LEU A 109 -5.14 -4.92 8.05
C LEU A 109 -4.63 -3.97 6.96
N SER A 110 -4.99 -4.24 5.70
CA SER A 110 -4.60 -3.37 4.60
C SER A 110 -5.65 -3.26 3.51
N THR A 111 -5.56 -2.21 2.70
CA THR A 111 -6.45 -2.02 1.56
C THR A 111 -5.86 -1.06 0.51
N HIS A 112 -6.33 -1.22 -0.73
CA HIS A 112 -6.18 -0.21 -1.79
C HIS A 112 -7.45 0.60 -2.03
N MET A 113 -8.51 0.38 -1.24
CA MET A 113 -9.75 1.11 -1.36
C MET A 113 -9.56 2.57 -0.93
N PRO A 114 -10.24 3.52 -1.59
CA PRO A 114 -10.36 4.89 -1.10
C PRO A 114 -11.07 4.91 0.26
N LEU A 115 -10.81 5.96 1.05
CA LEU A 115 -11.34 6.11 2.41
C LEU A 115 -12.87 6.11 2.43
N SER A 116 -13.52 6.72 1.43
CA SER A 116 -14.98 6.80 1.30
C SER A 116 -15.67 5.46 1.04
N LEU A 117 -14.92 4.42 0.66
CA LEU A 117 -15.41 3.05 0.52
C LEU A 117 -15.14 2.18 1.75
N LEU A 118 -14.44 2.71 2.75
CA LEU A 118 -14.33 2.06 4.05
C LEU A 118 -15.51 2.49 4.94
N PRO A 119 -16.04 1.57 5.77
CA PRO A 119 -17.06 1.92 6.75
C PRO A 119 -16.51 2.97 7.73
N PRO A 120 -17.34 3.93 8.17
CA PRO A 120 -16.94 4.90 9.20
C PRO A 120 -16.39 4.20 10.44
N SER A 121 -15.25 4.68 10.94
CA SER A 121 -14.58 4.05 12.08
C SER A 121 -13.61 5.00 12.78
N THR A 122 -13.25 4.64 14.00
CA THR A 122 -12.20 5.31 14.78
C THR A 122 -10.82 4.66 14.60
N CYS A 123 -10.69 3.70 13.69
CA CYS A 123 -9.46 2.95 13.46
C CYS A 123 -8.34 3.89 13.02
N LYS A 124 -7.11 3.57 13.44
CA LYS A 124 -5.94 4.27 12.92
C LYS A 124 -5.68 3.84 11.49
N ILE A 125 -5.33 4.80 10.64
CA ILE A 125 -4.99 4.57 9.24
C ILE A 125 -3.58 5.10 9.00
N VAL A 126 -2.74 4.26 8.40
CA VAL A 126 -1.43 4.65 7.90
C VAL A 126 -1.49 4.58 6.37
N TYR A 127 -1.44 5.74 5.72
CA TYR A 127 -1.46 5.87 4.27
C TYR A 127 -0.06 6.17 3.73
N ILE A 128 0.34 5.51 2.64
CA ILE A 128 1.57 5.85 1.91
C ILE A 128 1.27 6.27 0.46
N CYS A 129 1.70 7.47 0.12
CA CYS A 129 1.71 8.01 -1.24
C CYS A 129 3.10 7.86 -1.84
N ARG A 130 3.20 7.95 -3.17
CA ARG A 130 4.45 7.91 -3.93
C ARG A 130 4.33 8.85 -5.12
N ASP A 131 5.43 9.29 -5.70
CA ASP A 131 5.41 9.93 -7.02
C ASP A 131 4.60 9.04 -8.01
N GLN A 132 3.66 9.67 -8.72
CA GLN A 132 2.70 8.95 -9.55
C GLN A 132 3.32 8.41 -10.85
N LYS A 133 4.39 9.03 -11.35
CA LYS A 133 5.14 8.56 -12.51
C LYS A 133 5.83 7.23 -12.17
N ASP A 134 6.49 7.20 -11.02
CA ASP A 134 7.09 5.98 -10.48
C ASP A 134 6.05 4.91 -10.14
N THR A 135 4.88 5.32 -9.63
CA THR A 135 3.77 4.41 -9.33
C THR A 135 3.26 3.73 -10.61
N ALA A 136 3.07 4.49 -11.69
CA ALA A 136 2.65 3.96 -13.00
C ALA A 136 3.67 2.96 -13.57
N VAL A 137 4.97 3.27 -13.50
CA VAL A 137 6.04 2.35 -13.94
C VAL A 137 6.08 1.07 -13.10
N SER A 138 5.94 1.21 -11.78
CA SER A 138 5.88 0.08 -10.85
C SER A 138 4.66 -0.81 -11.13
N LEU A 139 3.52 -0.21 -11.45
CA LEU A 139 2.29 -0.91 -11.85
C LEU A 139 2.47 -1.66 -13.16
N TRP A 140 3.02 -1.02 -14.18
CA TRP A 140 3.27 -1.67 -15.47
C TRP A 140 4.14 -2.93 -15.31
N HIS A 141 5.29 -2.84 -14.65
CA HIS A 141 6.15 -3.99 -14.42
C HIS A 141 5.45 -5.10 -13.62
N PHE A 142 4.64 -4.74 -12.64
CA PHE A 142 3.88 -5.69 -11.83
C PHE A 142 2.82 -6.43 -12.66
N MET A 143 2.09 -5.71 -13.51
CA MET A 143 1.04 -6.29 -14.35
C MET A 143 1.61 -7.08 -15.52
N LYS A 144 2.72 -6.64 -16.11
CA LYS A 144 3.40 -7.29 -17.25
C LYS A 144 3.80 -8.74 -16.95
N ARG A 145 4.07 -9.10 -15.69
CA ARG A 145 4.37 -10.50 -15.31
C ARG A 145 3.21 -11.46 -15.59
N ARG A 146 1.96 -10.99 -15.53
CA ARG A 146 0.75 -11.79 -15.84
C ARG A 146 0.15 -11.48 -17.21
N HIS A 147 0.53 -10.33 -17.77
CA HIS A 147 0.08 -9.85 -19.08
C HIS A 147 1.32 -9.47 -19.91
N PRO A 148 2.07 -10.45 -20.47
CA PRO A 148 3.36 -10.20 -21.11
C PRO A 148 3.30 -9.17 -22.25
N ASP A 149 2.16 -9.12 -22.94
CA ASP A 149 1.90 -8.21 -24.07
C ASP A 149 1.50 -6.79 -23.64
N LEU A 150 1.38 -6.53 -22.33
CA LEU A 150 1.03 -5.21 -21.80
C LEU A 150 2.16 -4.21 -22.03
N THR A 151 1.87 -3.20 -22.82
CA THR A 151 2.79 -2.09 -23.07
C THR A 151 2.71 -1.05 -21.96
N PHE A 152 3.78 -0.27 -21.81
CA PHE A 152 3.77 0.83 -20.85
C PHE A 152 2.81 1.95 -21.26
N SER A 153 2.67 2.23 -22.56
CA SER A 153 1.74 3.25 -23.08
C SER A 153 0.30 2.96 -22.69
N GLU A 154 -0.15 1.70 -22.78
CA GLU A 154 -1.51 1.31 -22.36
C GLU A 154 -1.75 1.57 -20.87
N VAL A 155 -0.75 1.30 -20.03
CA VAL A 155 -0.84 1.57 -18.58
C VAL A 155 -0.82 3.06 -18.30
N HIS A 156 0.05 3.82 -18.97
CA HIS A 156 0.14 5.27 -18.82
C HIS A 156 -1.16 5.97 -19.25
N GLU A 157 -1.73 5.58 -20.38
CA GLU A 157 -3.01 6.11 -20.87
C GLU A 157 -4.14 5.80 -19.89
N ALA A 158 -4.27 4.55 -19.44
CA ALA A 158 -5.26 4.17 -18.44
C ALA A 158 -5.08 4.97 -17.14
N PHE A 159 -3.85 5.11 -16.67
CA PHE A 159 -3.53 5.86 -15.45
C PHE A 159 -3.87 7.35 -15.57
N CYS A 160 -3.56 7.98 -16.70
CA CYS A 160 -3.93 9.38 -16.99
C CYS A 160 -5.45 9.57 -17.03
N ASN A 161 -6.20 8.55 -17.46
CA ASN A 161 -7.67 8.54 -17.46
C ASN A 161 -8.26 8.16 -16.08
N GLY A 162 -7.43 8.02 -15.04
CA GLY A 162 -7.83 7.64 -13.68
C GLY A 162 -8.11 6.15 -13.50
N ILE A 163 -7.89 5.32 -14.52
CA ILE A 163 -8.22 3.89 -14.52
C ILE A 163 -7.05 3.11 -13.91
N CYS A 164 -7.13 2.85 -12.60
CA CYS A 164 -6.26 1.94 -11.88
C CYS A 164 -7.01 1.36 -10.65
N MET A 165 -6.46 0.36 -9.97
CA MET A 165 -7.08 -0.20 -8.77
C MET A 165 -7.14 0.85 -7.65
N GLY A 166 -8.35 1.25 -7.27
CA GLY A 166 -8.61 2.32 -6.30
C GLY A 166 -8.54 3.73 -6.91
N GLY A 167 -8.39 3.85 -8.24
CA GLY A 167 -8.32 5.14 -8.93
C GLY A 167 -9.69 5.80 -9.13
N PRO A 168 -9.78 7.08 -9.54
CA PRO A 168 -8.66 7.92 -9.97
C PRO A 168 -7.64 8.18 -8.86
N ALA A 169 -6.36 8.17 -9.24
CA ALA A 169 -5.25 8.21 -8.28
C ALA A 169 -5.30 9.47 -7.40
N TRP A 170 -5.57 10.63 -8.01
CA TRP A 170 -5.66 11.92 -7.31
C TRP A 170 -6.81 11.94 -6.29
N ASP A 171 -7.99 11.42 -6.62
CA ASP A 171 -9.13 11.38 -5.69
C ASP A 171 -8.83 10.47 -4.49
N ASN A 172 -8.25 9.29 -4.74
CA ASN A 172 -7.83 8.38 -3.68
C ASN A 172 -6.84 9.06 -2.72
N ILE A 173 -5.80 9.68 -3.27
CA ILE A 173 -4.77 10.36 -2.49
C ILE A 173 -5.35 11.53 -1.70
N LEU A 174 -6.21 12.35 -2.32
CA LEU A 174 -6.82 13.52 -1.69
C LEU A 174 -7.72 13.14 -0.52
N GLU A 175 -8.48 12.04 -0.61
CA GLU A 175 -9.29 11.58 0.52
C GLU A 175 -8.45 11.31 1.77
N PHE A 176 -7.33 10.61 1.63
CA PHE A 176 -6.44 10.34 2.77
C PHE A 176 -5.64 11.58 3.19
N TRP A 177 -5.27 12.45 2.25
CA TRP A 177 -4.58 13.70 2.54
C TRP A 177 -5.46 14.63 3.39
N TYR A 178 -6.69 14.90 2.97
CA TYR A 178 -7.60 15.75 3.73
C TYR A 178 -7.95 15.13 5.08
N ALA A 179 -8.17 13.82 5.15
CA ALA A 179 -8.39 13.14 6.42
C ALA A 179 -7.18 13.23 7.37
N SER A 180 -5.95 13.16 6.86
CA SER A 180 -4.74 13.33 7.68
C SER A 180 -4.56 14.72 8.25
N ASN A 181 -5.01 15.75 7.52
CA ASN A 181 -4.98 17.13 8.00
C ASN A 181 -6.11 17.40 9.01
N ALA A 182 -7.29 16.83 8.79
CA ALA A 182 -8.44 17.00 9.67
C ALA A 182 -8.30 16.20 10.98
N GLU A 183 -7.75 14.99 10.91
CA GLU A 183 -7.68 14.04 12.03
C GLU A 183 -6.28 13.37 12.11
N PRO A 184 -5.21 14.14 12.42
CA PRO A 184 -3.83 13.64 12.40
C PRO A 184 -3.55 12.55 13.46
N THR A 185 -4.40 12.41 14.48
CA THR A 185 -4.34 11.31 15.46
C THR A 185 -4.97 10.01 14.94
N ARG A 186 -5.78 10.08 13.88
CA ARG A 186 -6.47 8.95 13.25
C ARG A 186 -5.86 8.56 11.91
N VAL A 187 -5.33 9.50 11.13
CA VAL A 187 -4.76 9.23 9.80
C VAL A 187 -3.35 9.80 9.70
N LEU A 188 -2.36 8.92 9.53
CA LEU A 188 -0.97 9.28 9.24
C LEU A 188 -0.71 9.17 7.73
N PHE A 189 -0.29 10.27 7.12
CA PHE A 189 0.08 10.33 5.71
C PHE A 189 1.60 10.34 5.55
N LEU A 190 2.15 9.35 4.84
CA LEU A 190 3.56 9.22 4.52
C LEU A 190 3.77 9.32 3.01
N THR A 191 4.98 9.72 2.59
CA THR A 191 5.42 9.60 1.20
C THR A 191 6.57 8.61 1.09
N TYR A 192 6.54 7.75 0.09
CA TYR A 192 7.53 6.72 -0.17
C TYR A 192 8.95 7.29 -0.24
N GLU A 193 9.10 8.46 -0.85
CA GLU A 193 10.36 9.17 -1.04
C GLU A 193 10.95 9.60 0.31
N LYS A 194 10.12 10.08 1.25
CA LYS A 194 10.57 10.45 2.61
C LYS A 194 10.92 9.21 3.44
N VAL A 195 10.12 8.14 3.32
CA VAL A 195 10.45 6.86 3.98
C VAL A 195 11.76 6.30 3.41
N LEU A 196 12.01 6.44 2.10
CA LEU A 196 13.26 6.03 1.45
C LEU A 196 14.46 6.84 1.93
N GLN A 197 14.27 8.15 2.15
CA GLN A 197 15.33 9.03 2.63
C GLN A 197 15.75 8.72 4.08
N ASP A 198 14.77 8.48 4.97
CA ASP A 198 15.04 8.11 6.36
C ASP A 198 14.03 7.07 6.88
N PRO A 199 14.33 5.77 6.68
CA PRO A 199 13.48 4.69 7.17
C PRO A 199 13.35 4.67 8.69
N CYS A 200 14.39 5.10 9.43
CA CYS A 200 14.39 5.09 10.88
C CYS A 200 13.43 6.13 11.45
N ASP A 201 13.43 7.35 10.90
CA ASP A 201 12.45 8.39 11.24
C ASP A 201 11.02 7.93 10.93
N ALA A 202 10.79 7.27 9.79
CA ALA A 202 9.49 6.70 9.47
C ALA A 202 9.05 5.62 10.50
N VAL A 203 9.96 4.75 10.95
CA VAL A 203 9.69 3.74 11.98
C VAL A 203 9.31 4.42 13.32
N LYS A 204 10.04 5.45 13.74
CA LYS A 204 9.72 6.22 14.96
C LYS A 204 8.36 6.93 14.85
N LYS A 205 8.07 7.55 13.70
CA LYS A 205 6.77 8.18 13.42
C LYS A 205 5.62 7.18 13.47
N LEU A 206 5.81 5.99 12.90
CA LEU A 206 4.83 4.90 12.99
C LEU A 206 4.59 4.53 14.45
N ALA A 207 5.64 4.27 15.22
CA ALA A 207 5.54 3.89 16.63
C ALA A 207 4.80 4.94 17.47
N GLN A 208 5.15 6.22 17.30
CA GLN A 208 4.48 7.35 17.96
C GLN A 208 2.99 7.40 17.60
N PHE A 209 2.68 7.38 16.29
CA PHE A 209 1.30 7.44 15.79
C PHE A 209 0.45 6.26 16.28
N LEU A 210 1.03 5.06 16.32
CA LEU A 210 0.34 3.84 16.76
C LEU A 210 0.16 3.80 18.28
N GLY A 211 0.75 4.74 19.04
CA GLY A 211 0.65 4.80 20.50
C GLY A 211 1.59 3.84 21.22
N GLN A 212 2.67 3.45 20.55
CA GLN A 212 3.71 2.56 21.08
C GLN A 212 5.09 3.17 20.81
N PRO A 213 5.39 4.39 21.30
CA PRO A 213 6.68 5.02 21.07
C PRO A 213 7.83 4.14 21.57
N PHE A 214 9.00 4.26 20.94
CA PHE A 214 10.20 3.59 21.43
C PHE A 214 10.65 4.23 22.74
N SER A 215 11.04 3.40 23.70
CA SER A 215 11.73 3.86 24.90
C SER A 215 13.17 4.26 24.58
N GLY A 216 13.79 5.08 25.46
CA GLY A 216 15.22 5.41 25.32
C GLY A 216 16.11 4.17 25.26
N ALA A 217 15.79 3.14 26.05
CA ALA A 217 16.51 1.86 26.03
C ALA A 217 16.36 1.11 24.69
N GLU A 218 15.17 1.11 24.07
CA GLU A 218 14.99 0.52 22.74
C GLU A 218 15.78 1.28 21.65
N GLU A 219 15.83 2.61 21.75
CA GLU A 219 16.61 3.42 20.81
C GLU A 219 18.12 3.20 21.00
N GLU A 220 18.62 3.19 22.23
CA GLU A 220 20.02 2.91 22.57
C GLU A 220 20.43 1.49 22.15
N ALA A 221 19.52 0.51 22.29
CA ALA A 221 19.72 -0.86 21.84
C ALA A 221 19.62 -1.03 20.30
N GLY A 222 19.32 0.04 19.56
CA GLY A 222 19.28 0.01 18.09
C GLY A 222 18.04 -0.65 17.49
N VAL A 223 16.98 -0.87 18.25
CA VAL A 223 15.76 -1.59 17.80
C VAL A 223 15.14 -0.92 16.57
N VAL A 224 15.15 0.41 16.51
CA VAL A 224 14.66 1.20 15.36
C VAL A 224 15.43 0.85 14.09
N THR A 225 16.76 0.83 14.18
CA THR A 225 17.66 0.49 13.08
C THR A 225 17.47 -0.98 12.66
N GLU A 226 17.32 -1.89 13.61
CA GLU A 226 17.06 -3.31 13.32
C GLU A 226 15.72 -3.53 12.59
N ILE A 227 14.67 -2.78 12.94
CA ILE A 227 13.38 -2.82 12.23
C ILE A 227 13.54 -2.29 10.80
N ALA A 228 14.20 -1.14 10.64
CA ALA A 228 14.45 -0.53 9.34
C ALA A 228 15.26 -1.45 8.43
N ASP A 229 16.31 -2.08 8.95
CA ASP A 229 17.14 -3.05 8.23
C ASP A 229 16.33 -4.30 7.87
N LEU A 230 15.64 -4.93 8.82
CA LEU A 230 14.79 -6.10 8.59
C LEU A 230 13.77 -5.86 7.46
N CYS A 231 13.21 -4.66 7.41
CA CYS A 231 12.20 -4.26 6.43
C CYS A 231 12.80 -3.68 5.15
N SER A 232 14.14 -3.59 5.01
CA SER A 232 14.78 -3.04 3.82
C SER A 232 14.42 -3.86 2.58
N ILE A 233 14.40 -3.23 1.41
CA ILE A 233 14.08 -3.95 0.16
C ILE A 233 15.05 -5.11 -0.07
N ASP A 234 16.33 -4.94 0.23
CA ASP A 234 17.34 -5.96 0.01
C ASP A 234 17.12 -7.16 0.93
N ASN A 235 16.84 -6.93 2.22
CA ASN A 235 16.55 -8.02 3.13
C ASN A 235 15.25 -8.72 2.75
N LEU A 236 14.15 -8.00 2.55
CA LEU A 236 12.87 -8.60 2.20
C LEU A 236 12.95 -9.38 0.88
N ARG A 237 13.48 -8.79 -0.18
CA ARG A 237 13.60 -9.43 -1.51
C ARG A 237 14.41 -10.72 -1.46
N ASN A 238 15.40 -10.82 -0.58
CA ASN A 238 16.29 -11.97 -0.51
C ASN A 238 15.78 -13.12 0.36
N GLN A 239 14.73 -12.92 1.16
CA GLN A 239 14.11 -14.01 1.93
C GLN A 239 13.47 -15.07 1.04
N LYS A 240 13.62 -16.35 1.39
CA LYS A 240 12.99 -17.48 0.66
C LYS A 240 11.47 -17.30 0.55
N ALA A 241 10.82 -16.85 1.61
CA ALA A 241 9.38 -16.59 1.66
C ALA A 241 8.92 -15.53 0.65
N ASN A 242 9.82 -14.66 0.17
CA ASN A 242 9.53 -13.62 -0.80
C ASN A 242 9.95 -13.99 -2.24
N LYS A 243 10.75 -15.04 -2.41
CA LYS A 243 11.11 -15.61 -3.72
C LYS A 243 10.11 -16.66 -4.18
N TYR A 244 9.54 -17.43 -3.25
CA TYR A 244 8.66 -18.55 -3.56
C TYR A 244 7.28 -18.38 -2.91
N GLY A 245 6.25 -18.87 -3.59
CA GLY A 245 4.86 -18.81 -3.14
C GLY A 245 4.03 -17.76 -3.91
N SER A 246 2.74 -17.68 -3.56
CA SER A 246 1.83 -16.71 -4.18
C SER A 246 0.72 -16.27 -3.23
N ILE A 247 0.24 -15.04 -3.44
CA ILE A 247 -0.95 -14.50 -2.78
C ILE A 247 -2.18 -14.90 -3.60
N GLY A 248 -3.14 -15.56 -2.95
CA GLY A 248 -4.41 -15.98 -3.55
C GLY A 248 -4.27 -16.94 -4.73
N GLY A 249 -3.12 -17.63 -4.86
CA GLY A 249 -2.84 -18.51 -6.00
C GLY A 249 -2.56 -17.78 -7.31
N LYS A 250 -2.53 -16.44 -7.32
CA LYS A 250 -2.51 -15.62 -8.55
C LYS A 250 -1.30 -14.70 -8.66
N ILE A 251 -0.80 -14.17 -7.54
CA ILE A 251 0.28 -13.18 -7.54
C ILE A 251 1.51 -13.78 -6.90
N SER A 252 2.54 -14.07 -7.70
CA SER A 252 3.82 -14.60 -7.21
C SER A 252 4.48 -13.63 -6.23
N HIS A 253 5.05 -14.13 -5.13
CA HIS A 253 5.67 -13.30 -4.08
C HIS A 253 6.81 -12.42 -4.63
N GLU A 254 7.63 -12.94 -5.54
CA GLU A 254 8.73 -12.19 -6.16
C GLU A 254 8.25 -10.98 -6.98
N SER A 255 6.96 -10.93 -7.35
CA SER A 255 6.38 -9.81 -8.11
C SER A 255 6.29 -8.52 -7.28
N PHE A 256 6.35 -8.62 -5.95
CA PHE A 256 6.30 -7.45 -5.07
C PHE A 256 7.63 -6.69 -5.00
N PHE A 257 8.74 -7.31 -5.42
CA PHE A 257 10.09 -6.75 -5.28
C PHE A 257 10.71 -6.48 -6.66
N ARG A 258 11.19 -5.25 -6.88
CA ARG A 258 11.81 -4.82 -8.15
C ARG A 258 13.10 -4.05 -7.90
N LYS A 259 13.05 -2.72 -7.92
CA LYS A 259 14.21 -1.83 -7.68
C LYS A 259 14.18 -1.14 -6.32
N GLY A 260 13.01 -0.75 -5.81
CA GLY A 260 12.89 -0.09 -4.49
C GLY A 260 13.39 1.35 -4.42
N MET A 261 13.55 2.01 -5.56
CA MET A 261 14.11 3.35 -5.64
C MET A 261 13.06 4.37 -6.11
N ALA A 262 13.34 5.66 -5.89
CA ALA A 262 12.61 6.77 -6.50
C ALA A 262 13.28 7.25 -7.80
N GLY A 263 12.52 7.84 -8.71
CA GLY A 263 13.00 8.46 -9.96
C GLY A 263 13.24 7.49 -11.13
N ASP A 264 12.84 6.23 -10.99
CA ASP A 264 13.03 5.22 -12.04
C ASP A 264 12.15 5.49 -13.27
N TRP A 265 11.10 6.30 -13.13
CA TRP A 265 10.27 6.75 -14.24
C TRP A 265 11.05 7.36 -15.40
N THR A 266 12.19 8.00 -15.13
CA THR A 266 13.08 8.60 -16.15
C THR A 266 13.62 7.57 -17.15
N ASN A 267 13.69 6.28 -16.77
CA ASN A 267 14.14 5.20 -17.64
C ASN A 267 13.03 4.62 -18.53
N HIS A 268 11.78 5.05 -18.35
CA HIS A 268 10.59 4.40 -18.93
C HIS A 268 9.61 5.37 -19.58
N MET A 269 9.53 6.61 -19.11
CA MET A 269 8.67 7.65 -19.67
C MET A 269 9.43 8.55 -20.64
N THR A 270 8.77 8.94 -21.72
CA THR A 270 9.18 10.12 -22.48
C THR A 270 8.86 11.39 -21.68
N LEU A 271 9.50 12.51 -22.02
CA LEU A 271 9.20 13.81 -21.40
C LEU A 271 7.73 14.20 -21.57
N GLU A 272 7.13 13.89 -22.73
CA GLU A 272 5.71 14.15 -22.99
C GLU A 272 4.79 13.33 -22.07
N MET A 273 5.10 12.06 -21.85
CA MET A 273 4.33 11.21 -20.94
C MET A 273 4.42 11.71 -19.49
N ALA A 274 5.62 12.13 -19.06
CA ALA A 274 5.84 12.69 -17.73
C ALA A 274 5.07 14.01 -17.56
N GLU A 275 5.23 14.96 -18.48
CA GLU A 275 4.57 16.27 -18.44
C GLU A 275 3.04 16.14 -18.46
N ARG A 276 2.49 15.20 -19.24
CA ARG A 276 1.04 14.95 -19.24
C ARG A 276 0.54 14.54 -17.85
N LEU A 277 1.23 13.62 -17.18
CA LEU A 277 0.83 13.16 -15.86
C LEU A 277 1.03 14.26 -14.80
N ASP A 278 2.13 15.01 -14.88
CA ASP A 278 2.40 16.14 -13.98
C ASP A 278 1.39 17.28 -14.17
N SER A 279 0.94 17.54 -15.40
CA SER A 279 -0.13 18.50 -15.69
C SER A 279 -1.46 18.08 -15.07
N ILE A 280 -1.86 16.81 -15.24
CA ILE A 280 -3.08 16.26 -14.62
C ILE A 280 -3.01 16.40 -13.09
N LEU A 281 -1.88 16.04 -12.48
CA LEU A 281 -1.74 16.11 -11.02
C LEU A 281 -1.74 17.54 -10.51
N ARG A 282 -1.06 18.48 -11.21
CA ARG A 282 -1.14 19.90 -10.87
C ARG A 282 -2.57 20.42 -10.91
N GLU A 283 -3.34 20.07 -11.93
CA GLU A 283 -4.75 20.47 -12.03
C GLU A 283 -5.60 19.84 -10.92
N LYS A 284 -5.47 18.53 -10.69
CA LYS A 284 -6.34 17.79 -9.75
C LYS A 284 -6.00 18.01 -8.28
N LEU A 285 -4.74 18.33 -7.96
CA LEU A 285 -4.28 18.58 -6.60
C LEU A 285 -4.22 20.07 -6.28
N ASP A 286 -4.59 20.94 -7.22
CA ASP A 286 -4.58 22.39 -7.00
C ASP A 286 -5.42 22.77 -5.76
N GLY A 287 -4.89 23.70 -4.98
CA GLY A 287 -5.51 24.14 -3.71
C GLY A 287 -5.50 23.12 -2.56
N SER A 288 -5.03 21.88 -2.76
CA SER A 288 -5.00 20.87 -1.69
C SER A 288 -3.87 21.07 -0.69
N GLY A 289 -2.82 21.79 -1.07
CA GLY A 289 -1.57 21.90 -0.30
C GLY A 289 -0.66 20.66 -0.37
N LEU A 290 -1.06 19.62 -1.11
CA LEU A 290 -0.25 18.43 -1.36
C LEU A 290 0.69 18.66 -2.54
N ILE A 291 1.97 18.35 -2.33
CA ILE A 291 2.99 18.30 -3.39
C ILE A 291 3.54 16.87 -3.40
N VAL A 292 3.30 16.14 -4.49
CA VAL A 292 3.65 14.72 -4.69
C VAL A 292 4.20 14.48 -6.08
#